data_AF-A0A6M0D0T3-F1
#
_entry.id   AF-A0A6M0D0T3-F1
#
_cell.length_a   1.000
_cell.length_b   1.000
_cell.length_c   1.000
_cell.angle_alpha   90.00
_cell.angle_beta   90.00
_cell.angle_gamma   90.00
#
_symmetry.space_group_name_H-M   'P 1'
#
loop_
_entity.id
_entity.type
_entity.pdbx_description
1 polymer ?
#
loop_
_entity_poly.entity_id
_entity_poly.type
_entity_poly.pdbx_seq_one_letter_code
_entity_poly.pdbx_strand_id
1 'polypeptide(L)'
;QAFARIPLQAPRVGYLSSSSARLLRTPEHLRDDLAWNMCRQVDWRATVQSACERGVRLQVELPPGAVLTGLSRRVLEQGTVIAFDSARLDTLQSLLHKENHPTL
;
A
#
# COMPACT_ATOMS: atom_id res chain seq x y z
N GLN A 1 -5.83 24.14 11.64
CA GLN A 1 -5.78 23.16 10.53
C GLN A 1 -5.19 21.86 11.05
N ALA A 2 -5.67 20.70 10.57
CA ALA A 2 -5.12 19.39 10.91
C ALA A 2 -3.61 19.33 10.58
N PHE A 3 -2.83 18.59 11.37
CA PHE A 3 -1.36 18.43 11.22
C PHE A 3 -0.50 19.71 11.23
N ALA A 4 -1.07 20.90 11.51
CA ALA A 4 -0.32 22.17 11.50
C ALA A 4 0.84 22.23 12.49
N ARG A 5 0.76 21.48 13.60
CA ARG A 5 1.81 21.39 14.63
C ARG A 5 2.59 20.08 14.58
N ILE A 6 2.34 19.24 13.57
CA ILE A 6 2.98 17.94 13.41
C ILE A 6 4.04 18.06 12.32
N PRO A 7 5.34 17.85 12.63
CA PRO A 7 6.37 17.83 11.60
C PRO A 7 6.13 16.64 10.66
N LEU A 8 6.04 16.91 9.37
CA LEU A 8 5.90 15.90 8.32
C LEU A 8 7.14 15.97 7.42
N GLN A 9 7.66 14.81 7.06
CA GLN A 9 8.81 14.67 6.16
C GLN A 9 8.38 13.98 4.86
N ALA A 10 9.16 14.15 3.80
CA ALA A 10 8.95 13.41 2.57
C ALA A 10 9.01 11.90 2.85
N PRO A 11 8.08 11.10 2.30
CA PRO A 11 8.10 9.65 2.47
C PRO A 11 9.40 9.04 1.94
N ARG A 12 10.09 8.27 2.79
CA ARG A 12 11.28 7.49 2.38
C ARG A 12 10.92 6.26 1.54
N VAL A 13 9.71 5.76 1.74
CA VAL A 13 9.08 4.70 0.95
C VAL A 13 7.90 5.28 0.20
N GLY A 14 7.54 4.70 -0.93
CA GLY A 14 6.42 5.20 -1.73
C GLY A 14 5.11 5.20 -0.92
N TYR A 15 4.47 6.36 -0.81
CA TYR A 15 3.14 6.49 -0.20
C TYR A 15 2.10 6.58 -1.32
N LEU A 16 1.24 5.58 -1.42
CA LEU A 16 0.14 5.56 -2.39
C LEU A 16 -1.15 5.98 -1.69
N SER A 17 -1.71 7.12 -2.10
CA SER A 17 -2.96 7.64 -1.53
C SER A 17 -4.13 6.71 -1.87
N SER A 18 -4.89 6.32 -0.85
CA SER A 18 -6.08 5.48 -1.00
C SER A 18 -7.28 6.23 -1.60
N SER A 19 -7.22 7.56 -1.69
CA SER A 19 -8.29 8.40 -2.25
C SER A 19 -8.01 8.83 -3.68
N SER A 20 -6.76 9.19 -3.99
CA SER A 20 -6.39 9.65 -5.34
C SER A 20 -5.76 8.55 -6.20
N ALA A 21 -5.41 7.40 -5.61
CA ALA A 21 -4.62 6.34 -6.23
C ALA A 21 -3.26 6.85 -6.80
N ARG A 22 -2.73 7.96 -6.28
CA ARG A 22 -1.47 8.57 -6.73
C ARG A 22 -0.38 8.43 -5.69
N LEU A 23 0.85 8.35 -6.20
CA LEU A 23 2.05 8.32 -5.38
C LEU A 23 2.35 9.73 -4.88
N LEU A 24 2.32 9.93 -3.56
CA LEU A 24 2.64 11.20 -2.92
C LEU A 24 4.11 11.21 -2.52
N ARG A 25 4.83 12.27 -2.91
CA ARG A 25 6.29 12.39 -2.72
C ARG A 25 6.69 13.55 -1.80
N THR A 26 5.81 14.51 -1.59
CA THR A 26 6.11 15.72 -0.82
C THR A 26 5.31 15.73 0.48
N PRO A 27 5.86 16.32 1.56
CA PRO A 27 5.15 16.42 2.83
C PRO A 27 3.87 17.25 2.73
N GLU A 28 3.78 18.20 1.79
CA GLU A 28 2.57 19.02 1.56
C GLU A 28 1.41 18.17 1.05
N HIS A 29 1.64 17.33 0.03
CA HIS A 29 0.60 16.45 -0.50
C HIS A 29 0.19 15.38 0.51
N LEU A 30 1.16 14.82 1.25
CA LEU A 30 0.87 13.87 2.32
C LEU A 30 0.02 14.51 3.43
N ARG A 31 0.34 15.75 3.82
CA ARG A 31 -0.43 16.50 4.82
C ARG A 31 -1.86 16.69 4.38
N ASP A 32 -2.08 17.10 3.13
CA ASP A 32 -3.43 17.30 2.58
C ASP A 32 -4.21 15.98 2.51
N ASP A 33 -3.59 14.91 2.03
CA ASP A 33 -4.21 13.58 1.95
C ASP A 33 -4.65 13.08 3.33
N LEU A 34 -3.77 13.14 4.33
CA LEU A 34 -4.07 12.72 5.69
C LEU A 34 -5.09 13.63 6.38
N ALA A 35 -5.04 14.95 6.15
CA ALA A 35 -5.99 15.89 6.75
C ALA A 35 -7.43 15.66 6.29
N TRP A 36 -7.61 15.15 5.07
CA TRP A 36 -8.91 14.93 4.46
C TRP A 36 -9.28 13.44 4.29
N ASN A 37 -8.48 12.51 4.81
CA ASN A 37 -8.72 11.07 4.62
C ASN A 37 -10.05 10.59 5.21
N MET A 38 -10.58 11.28 6.22
CA MET A 38 -11.86 10.97 6.86
C MET A 38 -13.08 11.51 6.09
N CYS A 39 -12.89 12.39 5.10
CA CYS A 39 -13.97 12.93 4.29
C CYS A 39 -13.82 12.64 2.79
N ARG A 40 -12.67 12.14 2.35
CA ARG A 40 -12.44 11.69 0.97
C ARG A 40 -12.77 10.22 0.87
N GLN A 41 -13.51 9.87 -0.18
CA GLN A 41 -13.81 8.46 -0.46
C GLN A 41 -12.50 7.69 -0.68
N VAL A 42 -12.47 6.46 -0.20
CA VAL A 42 -11.41 5.50 -0.50
C VAL A 42 -11.77 4.78 -1.80
N ASP A 43 -10.87 4.82 -2.77
CA ASP A 43 -10.91 4.00 -3.97
C ASP A 43 -9.79 2.94 -3.90
N TRP A 44 -10.07 1.88 -3.15
CA TRP A 44 -9.11 0.81 -2.94
C TRP A 44 -8.80 0.06 -4.25
N ARG A 45 -9.78 -0.12 -5.13
CA ARG A 45 -9.57 -0.80 -6.42
C ARG A 45 -8.58 -0.02 -7.28
N ALA A 46 -8.79 1.29 -7.44
CA ALA A 46 -7.87 2.13 -8.20
C ALA A 46 -6.48 2.18 -7.54
N THR A 47 -6.42 2.18 -6.21
CA THR A 47 -5.16 2.15 -5.45
C THR A 47 -4.35 0.90 -5.77
N VAL A 48 -4.97 -0.28 -5.71
CA VAL A 48 -4.28 -1.55 -6.02
C VAL A 48 -3.91 -1.61 -7.51
N GLN A 49 -4.80 -1.19 -8.41
CA GLN A 49 -4.50 -1.13 -9.84
C GLN A 49 -3.30 -0.23 -10.13
N SER A 50 -3.27 0.95 -9.52
CA SER A 50 -2.17 1.91 -9.63
C SER A 50 -0.85 1.32 -9.12
N ALA A 51 -0.88 0.50 -8.06
CA ALA A 51 0.27 -0.26 -7.60
C ALA A 51 0.71 -1.32 -8.64
N CYS A 52 -0.22 -2.09 -9.20
CA CYS A 52 0.06 -3.08 -10.26
C CYS A 52 0.75 -2.46 -11.48
N GLU A 53 0.24 -1.30 -11.94
CA GLU A 53 0.78 -0.53 -13.07
C GLU A 53 2.21 -0.03 -12.80
N ARG A 54 2.60 0.11 -11.53
CA ARG A 54 3.96 0.47 -11.09
C ARG A 54 4.87 -0.74 -10.86
N GLY A 55 4.40 -1.94 -11.19
CA GLY A 55 5.20 -3.16 -11.10
C GLY A 55 5.08 -3.91 -9.78
N VAL A 56 4.21 -3.49 -8.85
CA VAL A 56 3.98 -4.27 -7.61
C VAL A 56 3.42 -5.64 -7.97
N ARG A 57 4.08 -6.71 -7.49
CA ARG A 57 3.61 -8.10 -7.64
C ARG A 57 3.43 -8.82 -6.32
N LEU A 58 3.88 -8.24 -5.21
CA LEU A 58 3.63 -8.72 -3.86
C LEU A 58 2.94 -7.65 -3.01
N GLN A 59 1.75 -7.95 -2.49
CA GLN A 59 1.08 -7.16 -1.46
C GLN A 59 1.04 -7.94 -0.15
N VAL A 60 1.55 -7.33 0.91
CA VAL A 60 1.44 -7.83 2.28
C VAL A 60 0.53 -6.90 3.07
N GLU A 61 -0.57 -7.42 3.61
CA GLU A 61 -1.41 -6.71 4.58
C GLU A 61 -0.85 -6.90 5.98
N LEU A 62 -0.57 -5.79 6.67
CA LEU A 62 -0.10 -5.80 8.05
C LEU A 62 -1.27 -6.10 9.01
N PRO A 63 -1.01 -6.70 10.18
CA PRO A 63 -2.06 -7.08 11.11
C PRO A 63 -2.74 -5.86 11.77
N PRO A 64 -4.00 -6.00 12.25
CA PRO A 64 -4.78 -7.23 12.30
C PRO A 64 -5.68 -7.47 11.07
N GLY A 65 -5.87 -8.74 10.70
CA GLY A 65 -6.90 -9.19 9.76
C GLY A 65 -6.43 -9.49 8.35
N ALA A 66 -7.39 -9.65 7.43
CA ALA A 66 -7.17 -10.06 6.04
C ALA A 66 -8.11 -9.35 5.03
N VAL A 67 -8.65 -8.19 5.41
CA VAL A 67 -9.69 -7.49 4.62
C VAL A 67 -9.09 -6.94 3.33
N LEU A 68 -7.96 -6.24 3.41
CA LEU A 68 -7.31 -5.64 2.24
C LEU A 68 -6.77 -6.73 1.30
N THR A 69 -6.30 -7.85 1.85
CA THR A 69 -5.89 -9.04 1.10
C THR A 69 -7.07 -9.60 0.30
N GLY A 70 -8.25 -9.69 0.91
CA GLY A 70 -9.48 -10.11 0.25
C GLY A 70 -9.89 -9.16 -0.88
N LEU A 71 -9.90 -7.86 -0.61
CA LEU A 71 -10.28 -6.83 -1.60
C LEU A 71 -9.31 -6.77 -2.79
N SER A 72 -8.01 -6.94 -2.53
CA SER A 72 -6.98 -6.85 -3.57
C SER A 72 -6.87 -8.08 -4.46
N ARG A 73 -7.38 -9.24 -4.02
CA ARG A 73 -7.26 -10.53 -4.75
C ARG A 73 -7.79 -10.49 -6.18
N ARG A 74 -8.83 -9.70 -6.46
CA ARG A 74 -9.42 -9.57 -7.80
C ARG A 74 -8.78 -8.49 -8.66
N VAL A 75 -7.83 -7.74 -8.13
CA VAL A 75 -7.16 -6.62 -8.82
C VAL A 75 -5.71 -6.96 -9.13
N LEU A 76 -5.04 -7.62 -8.18
CA LEU A 76 -3.67 -8.11 -8.32
C LEU A 76 -3.64 -9.53 -8.91
N GLU A 77 -4.19 -9.71 -10.12
CA GLU A 77 -4.36 -11.05 -10.73
C GLU A 77 -3.04 -11.76 -11.01
N GLN A 78 -2.00 -11.01 -11.38
CA GLN A 78 -0.67 -11.56 -11.73
C GLN A 78 0.34 -11.44 -10.59
N GLY A 79 -0.12 -11.48 -9.33
CA GLY A 79 0.75 -11.33 -8.16
C GLY A 79 0.31 -12.13 -6.94
N THR A 80 1.04 -11.95 -5.85
CA THR A 80 0.76 -12.57 -4.56
C THR A 80 0.17 -11.55 -3.59
N VAL A 81 -0.96 -11.90 -2.97
CA VAL A 81 -1.59 -11.12 -1.91
C VAL A 81 -1.64 -11.97 -0.65
N ILE A 82 -1.10 -11.46 0.45
CA ILE A 82 -0.99 -12.22 1.70
C ILE A 82 -1.28 -11.35 2.92
N ALA A 83 -2.06 -11.87 3.86
CA ALA A 83 -2.28 -11.25 5.15
C ALA A 83 -1.24 -11.77 6.14
N PHE A 84 -0.58 -10.86 6.86
CA PHE A 84 0.49 -11.19 7.80
C PHE A 84 0.00 -12.18 8.88
N ASP A 85 -1.20 -11.97 9.44
CA ASP A 85 -1.78 -12.86 10.46
C ASP A 85 -2.04 -14.29 9.96
N SER A 86 -2.21 -14.46 8.65
CA SER A 86 -2.48 -15.77 8.04
C SER A 86 -1.21 -16.48 7.54
N ALA A 87 -0.06 -15.81 7.67
CA ALA A 87 1.20 -16.25 7.09
C ALA A 87 2.23 -16.53 8.18
N ARG A 88 2.99 -17.59 8.00
CA ARG A 88 4.18 -17.81 8.81
C ARG A 88 5.29 -16.84 8.36
N LEU A 89 6.15 -16.45 9.31
CA LEU A 89 7.21 -15.49 9.08
C LEU A 89 8.23 -15.96 8.01
N ASP A 90 8.57 -17.24 8.00
CA ASP A 90 9.43 -17.89 7.01
C ASP A 90 8.85 -17.80 5.59
N THR A 91 7.54 -17.94 5.44
CA THR A 91 6.84 -17.74 4.16
C THR A 91 6.97 -16.29 3.69
N LEU A 92 6.73 -15.32 4.59
CA LEU A 92 6.84 -13.89 4.26
C LEU A 92 8.27 -13.51 3.85
N GLN A 93 9.28 -13.98 4.60
CA GLN A 93 10.68 -13.78 4.23
C GLN A 93 11.00 -14.37 2.86
N SER A 94 10.52 -15.56 2.56
CA SER A 94 10.74 -16.20 1.26
C SER A 94 10.11 -15.40 0.11
N LEU A 95 8.90 -14.86 0.31
CA LEU A 95 8.23 -14.01 -0.68
C LEU A 95 8.97 -12.69 -0.90
N LEU A 96 9.43 -12.04 0.16
CA LEU A 96 10.21 -10.80 0.06
C LEU A 96 11.54 -11.00 -0.67
N HIS A 97 12.24 -12.11 -0.43
CA HIS A 97 13.48 -12.44 -1.16
C HIS A 97 13.22 -12.65 -2.66
N LYS A 98 12.12 -13.33 -3.03
CA LYS A 98 11.76 -13.55 -4.44
C LYS A 98 11.45 -12.25 -5.17
N GLU A 99 10.77 -11.31 -4.53
CA GLU A 99 10.46 -10.00 -5.14
C GLU A 99 11.74 -9.18 -5.39
N ASN A 100 12.70 -9.24 -4.46
CA ASN A 100 13.99 -8.54 -4.59
C ASN A 100 14.96 -9.20 -5.59
N HIS A 101 14.72 -10.47 -5.93
CA HIS A 101 15.53 -11.27 -6.86
C HIS A 101 14.62 -12.03 -7.83
N PRO A 102 14.01 -11.35 -8.82
CA PRO A 102 13.21 -12.02 -9.83
C PRO A 102 14.13 -12.97 -10.60
N THR A 103 13.93 -14.28 -10.42
CA THR A 103 14.55 -15.30 -11.27
C THR A 103 14.16 -15.00 -12.73
N LEU A 104 15.19 -14.75 -13.55
CA LEU A 104 15.10 -14.48 -14.99
C LEU A 104 14.41 -15.62 -15.75
#